data_AF-A0A7L4UR90-F1
#
_entry.id   AF-A0A7L4UR90-F1
#
_cell.length_a   1.000
_cell.length_b   1.000
_cell.length_c   1.000
_cell.angle_alpha   90.00
_cell.angle_beta   90.00
_cell.angle_gamma   90.00
#
_symmetry.space_group_name_H-M   'P 1'
#
loop_
_entity.id
_entity.type
_entity.pdbx_description
1 polymer ?
#
loop_
_entity_poly.entity_id
_entity_poly.type
_entity_poly.pdbx_seq_one_letter_code
_entity_poly.pdbx_strand_id
1 'polypeptide(L)' 'MKVFILAIILVAIAVIGLAISMIIRKNGRFPELHIGRNEKLKEKGITCATSQDKMARTPRD' A
#
# COMPACT_ATOMS: atom_id res chain seq x y z
N MET A 1 -25.97 -20.27 -2.50
CA MET A 1 -25.72 -19.89 -3.91
C MET A 1 -26.04 -18.42 -4.19
N LYS A 2 -27.27 -17.92 -3.96
CA LYS A 2 -27.67 -16.52 -4.26
C LYS A 2 -26.79 -15.45 -3.60
N VAL A 3 -26.52 -15.59 -2.30
CA VAL A 3 -25.61 -14.72 -1.53
C VAL A 3 -24.16 -14.78 -2.02
N PHE A 4 -23.71 -15.95 -2.49
CA PHE A 4 -22.36 -16.12 -3.02
C PHE A 4 -22.17 -15.36 -4.33
N ILE A 5 -23.17 -15.42 -5.22
CA ILE A 5 -23.19 -14.66 -6.48
C ILE A 5 -23.22 -13.15 -6.18
N LEU A 6 -24.04 -12.70 -5.24
CA LEU A 6 -24.08 -11.30 -4.80
C LEU A 6 -22.73 -10.82 -4.25
N ALA A 7 -22.05 -11.65 -3.45
CA ALA A 7 -20.73 -11.32 -2.92
C ALA A 7 -19.69 -11.16 -4.04
N ILE A 8 -19.68 -12.06 -5.03
CA ILE A 8 -18.77 -11.98 -6.19
C ILE A 8 -19.02 -10.68 -6.97
N ILE A 9 -20.28 -10.32 -7.22
CA ILE A 9 -20.64 -9.09 -7.94
C ILE A 9 -20.12 -7.85 -7.19
N LEU A 10 -20.28 -7.80 -5.87
CA LEU A 10 -19.78 -6.68 -5.07
C LEU A 10 -18.25 -6.56 -5.12
N VAL A 11 -17.53 -7.69 -5.00
CA VAL A 11 -16.07 -7.69 -5.11
C VAL A 11 -15.63 -7.26 -6.51
N ALA A 12 -16.30 -7.72 -7.56
CA ALA A 12 -16.01 -7.34 -8.94
C ALA A 12 -16.15 -5.82 -9.15
N ILE A 13 -17.22 -5.21 -8.62
CA ILE A 13 -17.43 -3.75 -8.68
C ILE A 13 -16.29 -3.00 -7.95
N ALA A 14 -15.86 -3.49 -6.78
CA ALA A 14 -14.76 -2.88 -6.04
C ALA A 14 -13.42 -2.93 -6.81
N VAL A 15 -13.12 -4.06 -7.45
CA VAL A 15 -11.91 -4.24 -8.27
C VAL A 15 -11.96 -3.34 -9.51
N ILE A 16 -13.11 -3.22 -10.18
CA ILE A 16 -13.29 -2.30 -11.31
C ILE A 16 -13.09 -0.85 -10.88
N GLY A 17 -13.66 -0.45 -9.74
CA GLY A 17 -13.45 0.89 -9.17
C GLY A 17 -11.98 1.19 -8.88
N LEU A 18 -11.26 0.21 -8.32
CA LEU A 18 -9.81 0.32 -8.09
C LEU A 18 -9.04 0.50 -9.42
N ALA A 19 -9.37 -0.28 -10.45
CA ALA A 19 -8.74 -0.19 -11.76
C ALA A 19 -8.98 1.18 -12.44
N ILE A 20 -10.22 1.69 -12.41
CA ILE A 20 -10.55 3.01 -12.94
C ILE A 20 -9.81 4.11 -12.18
N SER A 21 -9.74 4.01 -10.85
CA SER A 21 -9.02 4.98 -10.01
C SER A 21 -7.53 5.03 -10.34
N MET A 22 -6.96 3.90 -10.75
CA MET A 22 -5.58 3.80 -11.22
C MET A 22 -5.39 4.54 -12.55
N ILE A 23 -6.31 4.40 -13.51
CA ILE A 23 -6.23 5.09 -14.82
C ILE A 23 -6.43 6.61 -14.68
N ILE A 24 -7.34 7.05 -13.80
CA ILE A 24 -7.66 8.49 -13.61
C ILE A 24 -6.54 9.24 -12.87
N ARG A 25 -5.79 8.56 -11.98
CA ARG A 25 -4.73 9.21 -11.21
C ARG A 25 -3.53 9.54 -12.12
N LYS A 26 -3.11 10.81 -12.12
CA LYS A 26 -1.94 11.34 -12.89
C LYS A 26 -0.63 10.54 -12.73
N ASN A 27 -0.49 9.76 -11.66
CA ASN A 27 0.60 8.80 -11.43
C ASN A 27 0.01 7.46 -10.97
N GLY A 28 -0.85 6.89 -11.81
CA GLY A 28 -1.61 5.66 -11.61
C GLY A 28 -0.79 4.38 -11.52
N ARG A 29 0.31 4.38 -10.76
CA ARG A 29 1.03 3.16 -10.41
C ARG A 29 0.75 2.83 -8.97
N PHE A 30 0.76 1.54 -8.65
CA PHE A 30 0.87 1.14 -7.25
C PHE A 30 2.15 1.75 -6.67
N PRO A 31 2.09 2.38 -5.49
CA PRO A 31 3.27 2.92 -4.85
C PRO A 31 4.27 1.80 -4.58
N GLU A 32 5.53 2.15 -4.40
CA GLU A 32 6.57 1.15 -4.16
C GLU A 32 6.25 0.34 -2.90
N LEU A 33 6.01 -0.97 -3.10
CA LEU A 33 5.62 -1.91 -2.04
C LEU A 33 6.79 -2.23 -1.11
N HIS A 34 8.02 -2.05 -1.60
CA HIS A 34 9.21 -2.15 -0.79
C HIS A 34 9.37 -0.90 0.07
N ILE A 35 9.07 -1.03 1.36
CA ILE A 35 9.16 0.05 2.36
C ILE A 35 10.51 0.77 2.28
N GLY A 36 11.62 0.03 2.09
CA GLY A 36 12.96 0.62 2.00
C GLY A 36 13.26 1.42 0.73
N ARG A 37 12.52 1.19 -0.36
CA ARG A 37 12.67 1.91 -1.65
C ARG A 37 11.59 2.96 -1.86
N ASN A 38 10.62 3.06 -0.95
CA ASN A 38 9.52 3.99 -1.05
C ASN A 38 9.89 5.34 -0.43
N GLU A 39 10.27 6.30 -1.27
CA GLU A 39 10.67 7.64 -0.84
C GLU A 39 9.57 8.35 -0.04
N LYS A 40 8.29 8.17 -0.41
CA LYS A 40 7.15 8.77 0.29
C LYS A 40 6.96 8.24 1.71
N LEU A 41 7.30 6.97 1.95
CA LEU A 41 7.29 6.39 3.29
C LEU A 41 8.51 6.84 4.09
N LYS A 42 9.67 6.95 3.45
CA LYS A 42 10.90 7.47 4.04
C LYS A 42 10.75 8.95 4.47
N GLU A 43 10.12 9.79 3.66
CA GLU A 43 9.75 11.18 4.02
C GLU A 43 8.86 11.24 5.27
N LYS A 44 8.03 10.22 5.49
CA LYS A 44 7.17 10.07 6.68
C LYS A 44 7.89 9.42 7.88
N GLY A 45 9.19 9.11 7.77
CA GLY A 45 9.96 8.43 8.81
C GLY A 45 9.66 6.94 8.96
N ILE A 46 8.87 6.35 8.04
CA ILE A 46 8.51 4.94 8.07
C ILE A 46 9.60 4.15 7.33
N THR A 47 10.33 3.31 8.06
CA THR A 47 11.43 2.49 7.50
C THR A 47 11.17 1.00 7.73
N CYS A 48 11.98 0.12 7.13
CA CYS A 48 11.84 -1.32 7.36
C CYS A 48 12.06 -1.67 8.84
N ALA A 49 11.43 -2.74 9.31
CA ALA A 49 11.53 -3.18 10.71
C ALA A 49 12.99 -3.23 11.18
N THR A 50 13.88 -3.86 10.39
CA THR A 50 15.32 -3.96 10.69
C THR A 50 16.01 -2.61 10.87
N SER A 51 15.63 -1.59 10.07
CA SER A 51 16.19 -0.25 10.19
C SER A 51 15.65 0.47 11.42
N GLN A 52 14.37 0.28 11.76
CA GLN A 52 13.76 0.80 13.00
C GLN A 52 14.39 0.14 14.24
N ASP A 53 14.55 -1.19 14.22
CA ASP A 53 15.22 -1.97 15.27
C ASP A 53 16.67 -1.49 15.48
N LYS A 54 17.42 -1.28 14.40
CA LYS A 54 18.79 -0.74 14.49
C LYS A 54 18.80 0.64 15.13
N MET A 55 17.89 1.53 14.73
CA MET A 55 17.80 2.87 15.31
C MET A 55 17.40 2.83 16.79
N ALA A 56 16.48 1.94 17.19
CA ALA A 56 16.09 1.78 18.59
C ALA A 56 17.20 1.18 19.48
N ARG A 57 18.07 0.34 18.89
CA ARG A 57 19.25 -0.24 19.56
C ARG A 57 20.46 0.68 19.59
N THR A 58 20.47 1.73 18.77
CA THR A 58 21.56 2.70 18.79
C THR A 58 21.20 3.74 19.86
N PRO A 59 22.03 3.96 20.89
CA PRO A 59 21.82 5.04 21.84
C PRO A 59 21.76 6.36 21.05
N ARG A 60 20.70 7.14 21.27
CA ARG A 60 20.67 8.53 20.79
C ARG A 60 21.26 9.36 21.93
N ASP A 61 22.52 9.72 21.81
CA ASP A 61 23.20 10.74 22.62
C ASP A 61 22.58 12.13 22.39
#